data_AF-A0A9D1AFQ2-F1
#
_entry.id   AF-A0A9D1AFQ2-F1
#
_cell.length_a   1.000
_cell.length_b   1.000
_cell.length_c   1.000
_cell.angle_alpha   90.00
_cell.angle_beta   90.00
_cell.angle_gamma   90.00
#
_symmetry.space_group_name_H-M   'P 1'
#
loop_
_entity.id
_entity.type
_entity.pdbx_description
1 polymer ?
#
loop_
_entity_poly.entity_id
_entity_poly.type
_entity_poly.pdbx_seq_one_letter_code
_entity_poly.pdbx_strand_id
1 'polypeptide(L)'
;MSEKKAEKNKKISCSIGGQAVLEGVMMMGKTCMATAVRDPDGQVQVEAKRLKTSKGVARAAKIPFVRGIVNMVASLVRGTKTLMRSAAVYGEEEEAGRVEKWLAEKCKINLMSVVSTVAVCLGVALAVALFIVLPNLAVGGLKEAFPSLSGSAWEFVLLGVFKLVIFFAYLGIILVLKDIRRLYMYHGAEHKTITCYEKGMPLTVENVMKCSRLHARCGTSFLFIVLIINILIISLVNWAIGVQRIENGVLEFLAKLGIEIVLLPVIAGVSYEVLKFVAKFDNKFMLIFKAPGFFIQKVFTTREPDESMAEVAIAAFKRVLEMDADPEMPETEFITSGILSQKLAETKKKFAENAIDESDAEWIYSIVLGINRSELGAERMVTPAESKKIAAIVDERLTGRPLWYIIGDVEFCDCRIKVDERVLIPRPETEQLADIAIKTAEEGDKVLDMCTGSGCLAIAIAKGCAKKRVTVTAADVSDAAVMLAKENAGLNGVNINFIQSDLFANIRGRFNLIVCNPPYIRSGEILTLSREVKDFEPRIALDGGEDGLDFYRRLAKDAHRYVARGGMLILEVGEDQAAEVLRLFEKRDYAMVIKDLEGKDRFLKIAF
;
A
#
# COMPACT_ATOMS: atom_id res chain seq x y z
N MET A 1 25.92 43.64 -16.52
CA MET A 1 26.78 42.58 -15.96
C MET A 1 26.89 42.61 -14.42
N SER A 2 26.08 43.40 -13.70
CA SER A 2 26.12 43.50 -12.22
C SER A 2 24.90 42.89 -11.51
N GLU A 3 23.77 42.65 -12.17
CA GLU A 3 22.57 42.10 -11.51
C GLU A 3 22.57 40.56 -11.39
N LYS A 4 23.19 39.84 -12.34
CA LYS A 4 23.28 38.35 -12.31
C LYS A 4 24.27 37.78 -11.26
N LYS A 5 24.99 38.62 -10.53
CA LYS A 5 25.92 38.18 -9.45
C LYS A 5 25.32 38.30 -8.05
N ALA A 6 24.20 39.00 -7.86
CA ALA A 6 23.63 39.28 -6.54
C ALA A 6 22.66 38.20 -6.03
N GLU A 7 22.10 37.35 -6.90
CA GLU A 7 21.18 36.27 -6.48
C GLU A 7 21.87 35.00 -5.95
N LYS A 8 23.21 34.90 -6.03
CA LYS A 8 23.90 33.62 -5.91
C LYS A 8 24.21 33.12 -4.49
N ASN A 9 23.58 33.63 -3.43
CA ASN A 9 23.96 33.20 -2.07
C ASN A 9 22.90 33.37 -0.96
N LYS A 10 21.61 33.24 -1.24
CA LYS A 10 20.63 32.97 -0.16
C LYS A 10 20.62 31.46 0.10
N LYS A 11 21.39 30.98 1.08
CA LYS A 11 21.26 29.60 1.59
C LYS A 11 19.80 29.38 1.99
N ILE A 12 19.08 28.51 1.30
CA ILE A 12 17.73 28.12 1.69
C ILE A 12 17.87 27.26 2.95
N SER A 13 17.33 27.71 4.08
CA SER A 13 17.36 26.91 5.32
C SER A 13 16.40 25.73 5.20
N CYS A 14 16.93 24.56 4.87
CA CYS A 14 16.15 23.33 4.79
C CYS A 14 15.85 22.80 6.20
N SER A 15 14.59 22.70 6.60
CA SER A 15 14.22 22.07 7.89
C SER A 15 14.11 20.54 7.80
N ILE A 16 14.23 19.97 6.59
CA ILE A 16 14.13 18.54 6.36
C ILE A 16 15.44 17.88 6.79
N GLY A 17 15.32 16.83 7.59
CA GLY A 17 16.41 15.89 7.91
C GLY A 17 16.11 14.51 7.36
N GLY A 18 17.08 13.61 7.34
CA GLY A 18 16.86 12.25 6.89
C GLY A 18 17.60 11.20 7.71
N GLN A 19 17.33 9.95 7.36
CA GLN A 19 18.00 8.76 7.85
C GLN A 19 18.00 7.71 6.74
N ALA A 20 19.16 7.11 6.48
CA ALA A 20 19.23 5.94 5.62
C ALA A 20 18.55 4.72 6.26
N VAL A 21 17.87 3.93 5.43
CA VAL A 21 17.24 2.67 5.80
C VAL A 21 17.62 1.58 4.80
N LEU A 22 17.21 0.33 5.03
CA LEU A 22 17.51 -0.77 4.10
C LEU A 22 16.86 -0.47 2.76
N GLU A 23 17.64 -0.49 1.68
CA GLU A 23 17.20 -0.12 0.33
C GLU A 23 16.49 1.23 0.20
N GLY A 24 16.75 2.18 1.10
CA GLY A 24 15.97 3.41 1.09
C GLY A 24 16.47 4.56 1.93
N VAL A 25 15.68 5.64 1.89
CA VAL A 25 15.90 6.83 2.71
C VAL A 25 14.57 7.29 3.31
N MET A 26 14.60 7.60 4.61
CA MET A 26 13.54 8.31 5.29
C MET A 26 13.89 9.78 5.36
N MET A 27 12.95 10.64 4.95
CA MET A 27 13.01 12.09 5.07
C MET A 27 11.95 12.56 6.06
N MET A 28 12.29 13.54 6.89
CA MET A 28 11.43 14.09 7.92
C MET A 28 11.29 15.60 7.74
N GLY A 29 10.07 16.05 7.46
CA GLY A 29 9.69 17.44 7.38
C GLY A 29 9.19 18.00 8.72
N LYS A 30 8.43 19.08 8.66
CA LYS A 30 7.86 19.73 9.84
C LYS A 30 6.63 19.01 10.37
N THR A 31 5.77 18.55 9.45
CA THR A 31 4.47 17.95 9.79
C THR A 31 4.35 16.49 9.38
N CYS A 32 5.24 16.01 8.50
CA CYS A 32 5.20 14.66 7.96
C CYS A 32 6.59 14.02 7.88
N MET A 33 6.60 12.72 7.65
CA MET A 33 7.77 11.96 7.23
C MET A 33 7.42 11.09 6.03
N ALA A 34 8.37 10.88 5.12
CA ALA A 34 8.23 9.94 4.02
C ALA A 34 9.44 9.03 3.95
N THR A 35 9.21 7.74 3.74
CA THR A 35 10.23 6.73 3.55
C THR A 35 10.07 6.18 2.14
N ALA A 36 11.11 6.33 1.32
CA ALA A 36 11.17 5.72 0.01
C ALA A 36 12.12 4.51 0.05
N VAL A 37 11.68 3.39 -0.49
CA VAL A 37 12.43 2.14 -0.55
C VAL A 37 12.34 1.58 -1.98
N ARG A 38 13.44 1.02 -2.48
CA ARG A 38 13.44 0.29 -3.73
C ARG A 38 13.07 -1.17 -3.47
N ASP A 39 12.00 -1.64 -4.10
CA ASP A 39 11.58 -3.03 -4.00
C ASP A 39 12.45 -3.96 -4.89
N PRO A 40 12.36 -5.30 -4.72
CA PRO A 40 13.10 -6.25 -5.55
C PRO A 40 12.80 -6.15 -7.05
N ASP A 41 11.63 -5.64 -7.45
CA ASP A 41 11.25 -5.37 -8.83
C ASP A 41 11.90 -4.08 -9.40
N GLY A 42 12.67 -3.38 -8.57
CA GLY A 42 13.38 -2.15 -8.93
C GLY A 42 12.52 -0.89 -8.91
N GLN A 43 11.26 -0.97 -8.47
CA GLN A 43 10.34 0.16 -8.35
C GLN A 43 10.52 0.88 -7.02
N VAL A 44 10.28 2.20 -7.01
CA VAL A 44 10.36 3.01 -5.78
C VAL A 44 8.99 3.06 -5.12
N GLN A 45 8.87 2.48 -3.94
CA GLN A 45 7.69 2.59 -3.10
C GLN A 45 7.89 3.71 -2.08
N VAL A 46 6.84 4.50 -1.82
CA VAL A 46 6.90 5.63 -0.88
C VAL A 46 5.78 5.53 0.15
N GLU A 47 6.17 5.30 1.38
CA GLU A 47 5.29 5.42 2.54
C GLU A 47 5.40 6.81 3.14
N ALA A 48 4.28 7.47 3.39
CA ALA A 48 4.26 8.82 3.93
C ALA A 48 3.21 8.98 5.03
N LYS A 49 3.64 9.51 6.19
CA LYS A 49 2.83 9.59 7.41
C LYS A 49 2.90 10.96 8.06
N ARG A 50 1.80 11.41 8.66
CA ARG A 50 1.77 12.65 9.46
C ARG A 50 2.37 12.42 10.85
N LEU A 51 3.17 13.37 11.30
CA LEU A 51 3.82 13.34 12.60
C LEU A 51 2.83 13.72 13.71
N LYS A 52 2.29 12.72 14.39
CA LYS A 52 1.46 12.91 15.59
C LYS A 52 2.36 12.99 16.83
N THR A 53 2.63 14.20 17.33
CA THR A 53 3.42 14.39 18.55
C THR A 53 2.50 14.51 19.77
N SER A 54 2.70 13.68 20.80
CA SER A 54 1.90 13.76 22.03
C SER A 54 2.22 15.04 22.81
N LYS A 55 1.21 15.62 23.47
CA LYS A 55 1.34 16.86 24.25
C LYS A 55 2.42 16.77 25.34
N GLY A 56 2.63 15.59 25.92
CA GLY A 56 3.66 15.34 26.94
C GLY A 56 5.08 15.39 26.37
N VAL A 57 5.33 14.73 25.23
CA VAL A 57 6.64 14.75 24.54
C VAL A 57 6.99 16.17 24.09
N ALA A 58 6.01 16.93 23.59
CA ALA A 58 6.21 18.31 23.17
C ALA A 58 6.59 19.27 24.32
N ARG A 59 6.14 18.99 25.56
CA ARG A 59 6.53 19.75 26.75
C ARG A 59 7.95 19.39 27.20
N ALA A 60 8.25 18.09 27.26
CA ALA A 60 9.57 17.60 27.68
C ALA A 60 10.70 18.02 26.71
N ALA A 61 10.39 18.11 25.41
CA ALA A 61 11.33 18.59 24.38
C ALA A 61 11.71 20.08 24.48
N LYS A 62 11.08 20.86 25.39
CA LYS A 62 11.41 22.27 25.62
C LYS A 62 12.42 22.49 26.75
N ILE A 63 12.54 21.53 27.66
CA ILE A 63 13.40 21.64 28.85
C ILE A 63 14.87 21.39 28.45
N PRO A 64 15.82 22.29 28.72
CA PRO A 64 17.25 22.05 28.47
C PRO A 64 17.73 20.75 29.11
N PHE A 65 18.71 20.07 28.50
CA PHE A 65 19.21 18.73 28.88
C PHE A 65 18.20 17.58 28.69
N VAL A 66 16.96 17.72 29.18
CA VAL A 66 15.89 16.71 29.02
C VAL A 66 15.48 16.56 27.56
N ARG A 67 15.42 17.66 26.81
CA ARG A 67 15.08 17.65 25.38
C ARG A 67 16.00 16.77 24.53
N GLY A 68 17.29 16.70 24.89
CA GLY A 68 18.26 15.89 24.16
C GLY A 68 17.93 14.41 24.26
N ILE A 69 17.65 13.96 25.49
CA ILE A 69 17.24 12.57 25.78
C ILE A 69 15.94 12.24 25.05
N VAL A 70 14.92 13.10 25.17
CA VAL A 70 13.60 12.88 24.55
C VAL A 70 13.71 12.79 23.03
N ASN A 71 14.43 13.72 22.40
CA ASN A 71 14.62 13.72 20.95
C ASN A 71 15.43 12.52 20.47
N MET A 72 16.45 12.11 21.21
CA MET A 72 17.27 10.94 20.90
C MET A 72 16.45 9.65 20.95
N VAL A 73 15.69 9.43 22.04
CA VAL A 73 14.82 8.24 22.19
C VAL A 73 13.73 8.25 21.13
N ALA A 74 13.08 9.38 20.88
CA ALA A 74 12.06 9.49 19.83
C ALA A 74 12.63 9.24 18.43
N SER A 75 13.87 9.67 18.15
CA SER A 75 14.56 9.38 16.89
C SER A 75 14.93 7.91 16.79
N LEU A 76 15.41 7.29 17.88
CA LEU A 76 15.79 5.88 17.91
C LEU A 76 14.58 4.98 17.65
N VAL A 77 13.48 5.16 18.39
CA VAL A 77 12.25 4.37 18.23
C VAL A 77 11.66 4.53 16.82
N ARG A 78 11.64 5.76 16.28
CA ARG A 78 11.18 5.98 14.90
C ARG A 78 12.13 5.36 13.88
N GLY A 79 13.43 5.54 14.06
CA GLY A 79 14.47 5.00 13.19
C GLY A 79 14.41 3.47 13.12
N THR A 80 14.30 2.79 14.26
CA THR A 80 14.17 1.32 14.31
C THR A 80 12.86 0.87 13.67
N LYS A 81 11.73 1.53 13.96
CA LYS A 81 10.45 1.21 13.31
C LYS A 81 10.52 1.36 11.79
N THR A 82 11.18 2.41 11.31
CA THR A 82 11.33 2.67 9.87
C THR A 82 12.24 1.64 9.21
N LEU A 83 13.34 1.25 9.86
CA LEU A 83 14.23 0.18 9.40
C LEU A 83 13.49 -1.16 9.29
N MET A 84 12.63 -1.49 10.25
CA MET A 84 11.82 -2.71 10.18
C MET A 84 10.79 -2.65 9.05
N ARG A 85 10.17 -1.48 8.80
CA ARG A 85 9.26 -1.30 7.66
C ARG A 85 9.98 -1.41 6.31
N SER A 86 11.17 -0.82 6.17
CA SER A 86 11.96 -0.99 4.93
C SER A 86 12.39 -2.43 4.72
N ALA A 87 12.73 -3.16 5.79
CA ALA A 87 13.05 -4.59 5.72
C ALA A 87 11.85 -5.40 5.21
N ALA A 88 10.62 -5.06 5.60
CA ALA A 88 9.42 -5.76 5.15
C ALA A 88 9.09 -5.55 3.65
N VAL A 89 9.59 -4.47 3.04
CA VAL A 89 9.47 -4.23 1.59
C VAL A 89 10.56 -5.00 0.83
N TYR A 90 11.75 -5.09 1.41
CA TYR A 90 12.91 -5.72 0.78
C TYR A 90 12.98 -7.24 0.96
N GLY A 91 12.41 -7.78 2.04
CA GLY A 91 12.66 -9.12 2.55
C GLY A 91 12.60 -10.22 1.48
N GLU A 92 13.78 -10.73 1.10
CA GLU A 92 13.94 -11.94 0.31
C GLU A 92 13.40 -13.14 1.11
N GLU A 93 12.40 -13.83 0.57
CA GLU A 93 11.71 -14.96 1.22
C GLU A 93 12.54 -16.28 1.24
N GLU A 94 13.80 -16.30 0.80
CA GLU A 94 14.45 -17.59 0.47
C GLU A 94 15.26 -18.27 1.59
N GLU A 95 15.77 -17.59 2.63
CA GLU A 95 16.60 -18.28 3.65
C GLU A 95 15.88 -18.61 4.98
N ALA A 96 14.78 -17.93 5.29
CA ALA A 96 14.12 -18.10 6.59
C ALA A 96 13.28 -19.41 6.67
N GLY A 97 12.85 -19.96 5.53
CA GLY A 97 11.82 -21.00 5.46
C GLY A 97 12.16 -22.38 6.05
N ARG A 98 13.44 -22.76 6.22
CA ARG A 98 13.79 -24.08 6.82
C ARG A 98 13.81 -24.06 8.34
N VAL A 99 14.35 -23.00 8.92
CA VAL A 99 14.44 -22.81 10.38
C VAL A 99 13.07 -22.40 10.93
N GLU A 100 12.33 -21.57 10.19
CA GLU A 100 10.97 -21.16 10.55
C GLU A 100 9.98 -22.32 10.52
N LYS A 101 10.03 -23.21 9.52
CA LYS A 101 9.15 -24.40 9.45
C LYS A 101 9.39 -25.37 10.61
N TRP A 102 10.65 -25.66 10.94
CA TRP A 102 10.99 -26.60 12.03
C TRP A 102 10.60 -26.07 13.42
N LEU A 103 10.69 -24.75 13.65
CA LEU A 103 10.34 -24.13 14.94
C LEU A 103 8.85 -23.81 15.08
N ALA A 104 8.16 -23.47 13.97
CA ALA A 104 6.72 -23.20 13.96
C ALA A 104 5.90 -24.44 14.35
N GLU A 105 6.34 -25.64 13.95
CA GLU A 105 5.67 -26.91 14.27
C GLU A 105 5.68 -27.23 15.78
N LYS A 106 6.67 -26.74 16.54
CA LYS A 106 6.90 -27.19 17.92
C LYS A 106 6.42 -26.22 19.00
N CYS A 107 6.37 -24.91 18.74
CA CYS A 107 6.26 -23.92 19.82
C CYS A 107 5.02 -23.02 19.84
N LYS A 108 4.19 -22.91 18.79
CA LYS A 108 2.97 -22.05 18.78
C LYS A 108 3.17 -20.63 19.38
N ILE A 109 4.37 -20.07 19.31
CA ILE A 109 4.72 -18.72 19.78
C ILE A 109 5.21 -17.92 18.57
N ASN A 110 4.95 -16.61 18.56
CA ASN A 110 5.37 -15.69 17.51
C ASN A 110 6.90 -15.69 17.37
N LEU A 111 7.43 -16.50 16.44
CA LEU A 111 8.85 -16.83 16.34
C LEU A 111 9.71 -15.59 16.06
N MET A 112 9.17 -14.64 15.31
CA MET A 112 9.86 -13.41 14.94
C MET A 112 10.13 -12.50 16.16
N SER A 113 9.25 -12.50 17.17
CA SER A 113 9.46 -11.71 18.39
C SER A 113 10.55 -12.31 19.29
N VAL A 114 10.67 -13.63 19.33
CA VAL A 114 11.72 -14.32 20.08
C VAL A 114 13.08 -14.12 19.43
N VAL A 115 13.18 -14.33 18.10
CA VAL A 115 14.43 -14.14 17.36
C VAL A 115 14.93 -12.70 17.45
N SER A 116 14.03 -11.72 17.27
CA SER A 116 14.39 -10.29 17.41
C SER A 116 14.82 -9.94 18.83
N THR A 117 14.15 -10.48 19.86
CA THR A 117 14.54 -10.26 21.26
C THR A 117 15.94 -10.83 21.54
N VAL A 118 16.24 -12.03 21.07
CA VAL A 118 17.57 -12.64 21.22
C VAL A 118 18.62 -11.81 20.49
N ALA A 119 18.35 -11.37 19.25
CA ALA A 119 19.26 -10.53 18.48
C ALA A 119 19.55 -9.19 19.18
N VAL A 120 18.53 -8.54 19.76
CA VAL A 120 18.70 -7.32 20.56
C VAL A 120 19.56 -7.58 21.79
N CYS A 121 19.28 -8.65 22.54
CA CYS A 121 20.08 -9.02 23.73
C CYS A 121 21.55 -9.29 23.37
N LEU A 122 21.81 -10.02 22.28
CA LEU A 122 23.17 -10.26 21.78
C LEU A 122 23.85 -8.97 21.33
N GLY A 123 23.12 -8.07 20.65
CA GLY A 123 23.63 -6.77 20.25
C GLY A 123 24.02 -5.88 21.43
N VAL A 124 23.19 -5.83 22.48
CA VAL A 124 23.51 -5.10 23.72
C VAL A 124 24.70 -5.73 24.43
N ALA A 125 24.75 -7.06 24.54
CA ALA A 125 25.88 -7.75 25.16
C ALA A 125 27.19 -7.48 24.41
N LEU A 126 27.17 -7.51 23.08
CA LEU A 126 28.33 -7.17 22.24
C LEU A 126 28.75 -5.71 22.42
N ALA A 127 27.80 -4.78 22.50
CA ALA A 127 28.09 -3.37 22.72
C ALA A 127 28.76 -3.13 24.09
N VAL A 128 28.26 -3.76 25.16
CA VAL A 128 28.88 -3.71 26.50
C VAL A 128 30.27 -4.33 26.46
N ALA A 129 30.44 -5.49 25.80
CA ALA A 129 31.72 -6.15 25.67
C ALA A 129 32.75 -5.26 24.94
N LEU A 130 32.39 -4.65 23.81
CA LEU A 130 33.32 -3.86 22.98
C LEU A 130 33.61 -2.49 23.57
N PHE A 131 32.61 -1.77 24.09
CA PHE A 131 32.78 -0.35 24.45
C PHE A 131 32.98 -0.11 25.95
N ILE A 132 32.67 -1.09 26.80
CA ILE A 132 32.84 -1.00 28.25
C ILE A 132 33.90 -1.98 28.72
N VAL A 133 33.76 -3.28 28.42
CA VAL A 133 34.67 -4.31 28.96
C VAL A 133 36.05 -4.24 28.30
N LEU A 134 36.12 -4.28 26.97
CA LEU A 134 37.37 -4.37 26.21
C LEU A 134 38.36 -3.22 26.47
N PRO A 135 37.96 -1.92 26.53
CA PRO A 135 38.88 -0.84 26.84
C PRO A 135 39.44 -0.95 28.26
N ASN A 136 38.62 -1.38 29.23
CA ASN A 136 39.07 -1.57 30.61
C ASN A 136 40.05 -2.75 30.72
N LEU A 137 39.80 -3.85 30.02
CA LEU A 137 40.75 -4.98 29.94
C LEU A 137 42.07 -4.57 29.27
N ALA A 138 42.02 -3.79 28.19
CA ALA A 138 43.23 -3.32 27.50
C ALA A 138 44.09 -2.42 28.40
N VAL A 139 43.48 -1.50 29.14
CA VAL A 139 44.19 -0.67 30.13
C VAL A 139 44.72 -1.53 31.28
N GLY A 140 43.92 -2.48 31.78
CA GLY A 140 44.32 -3.41 32.84
C GLY A 140 45.58 -4.22 32.48
N GLY A 141 45.59 -4.85 31.31
CA GLY A 141 46.77 -5.60 30.85
C GLY A 141 48.01 -4.71 30.64
N LEU A 142 47.82 -3.45 30.23
CA LEU A 142 48.94 -2.50 30.11
C LEU A 142 49.51 -2.09 31.47
N LYS A 143 48.68 -2.01 32.52
CA LYS A 143 49.13 -1.76 33.90
C LYS A 143 50.00 -2.90 34.43
N GLU A 144 49.62 -4.15 34.14
CA GLU A 144 50.42 -5.32 34.52
C GLU A 144 51.77 -5.34 33.81
N ALA A 145 51.80 -4.95 32.52
CA ALA A 145 53.04 -4.89 31.74
C ALA A 145 53.95 -3.70 32.11
N PHE A 146 53.38 -2.56 32.51
CA PHE A 146 54.12 -1.33 32.84
C PHE A 146 53.62 -0.72 34.16
N PRO A 147 54.14 -1.17 35.32
CA PRO A 147 53.71 -0.70 36.63
C PRO A 147 53.85 0.81 36.84
N SER A 148 54.77 1.47 36.13
CA SER A 148 54.98 2.93 36.16
C SER A 148 53.80 3.75 35.63
N LEU A 149 52.85 3.13 34.92
CA LEU A 149 51.62 3.77 34.44
C LEU A 149 50.47 3.71 35.47
N SER A 150 50.61 2.90 36.52
CA SER A 150 49.59 2.70 37.55
C SER A 150 49.42 3.95 38.43
N GLY A 151 48.17 4.39 38.64
CA GLY A 151 47.84 5.50 39.55
C GLY A 151 48.12 6.92 39.03
N SER A 152 48.50 7.07 37.76
CA SER A 152 48.76 8.37 37.13
C SER A 152 47.59 8.84 36.25
N ALA A 153 47.54 10.14 35.93
CA ALA A 153 46.53 10.70 35.01
C ALA A 153 46.52 10.02 33.62
N TRP A 154 47.60 9.31 33.27
CA TRP A 154 47.69 8.54 32.03
C TRP A 154 46.69 7.39 31.93
N GLU A 155 46.20 6.84 33.04
CA GLU A 155 45.18 5.78 33.02
C GLU A 155 43.90 6.24 32.29
N PHE A 156 43.42 7.45 32.58
CA PHE A 156 42.22 8.02 31.95
C PHE A 156 42.46 8.37 30.49
N VAL A 157 43.66 8.85 30.16
CA VAL A 157 44.06 9.16 28.78
C VAL A 157 44.11 7.88 27.94
N LEU A 158 44.74 6.83 28.45
CA LEU A 158 44.83 5.52 27.78
C LEU A 158 43.45 4.90 27.58
N LEU A 159 42.57 4.97 28.58
CA LEU A 159 41.19 4.51 28.46
C LEU A 159 40.45 5.25 27.32
N GLY A 160 40.61 6.57 27.23
CA GLY A 160 40.05 7.36 26.15
C GLY A 160 40.61 7.00 24.77
N VAL A 161 41.93 6.79 24.68
CA VAL A 161 42.60 6.37 23.44
C VAL A 161 42.11 4.99 22.99
N PHE A 162 42.06 4.00 23.88
CA PHE A 162 41.54 2.67 23.56
C PHE A 162 40.08 2.72 23.13
N LYS A 163 39.23 3.50 23.81
CA LYS A 163 37.83 3.71 23.39
C LYS A 163 37.74 4.28 21.97
N LEU A 164 38.59 5.25 21.62
CA LEU A 164 38.65 5.82 20.26
C LEU A 164 39.13 4.79 19.22
N VAL A 165 40.21 4.06 19.51
CA VAL A 165 40.76 3.03 18.61
C VAL A 165 39.73 1.93 18.34
N ILE A 166 39.08 1.41 19.39
CA ILE A 166 38.04 0.39 19.28
C ILE A 166 36.85 0.92 18.48
N PHE A 167 36.43 2.17 18.72
CA PHE A 167 35.35 2.80 17.97
C PHE A 167 35.65 2.89 16.46
N PHE A 168 36.82 3.39 16.08
CA PHE A 168 37.20 3.47 14.66
C PHE A 168 37.41 2.09 14.03
N ALA A 169 38.00 1.13 14.77
CA ALA A 169 38.16 -0.24 14.32
C ALA A 169 36.79 -0.90 14.06
N TYR A 170 35.83 -0.73 14.98
CA TYR A 170 34.46 -1.22 14.82
C TYR A 170 33.79 -0.64 13.57
N LEU A 171 33.85 0.69 13.37
CA LEU A 171 33.33 1.33 12.15
C LEU A 171 34.01 0.82 10.88
N GLY A 172 35.31 0.48 10.95
CA GLY A 172 36.05 -0.15 9.86
C GLY A 172 35.57 -1.57 9.55
N ILE A 173 35.35 -2.40 10.58
CA ILE A 173 34.97 -3.82 10.43
C ILE A 173 33.57 -3.96 9.81
N ILE A 174 32.60 -3.18 10.27
CA ILE A 174 31.22 -3.29 9.76
C ILE A 174 31.08 -2.91 8.29
N LEU A 175 32.03 -2.17 7.71
CA LEU A 175 32.07 -1.83 6.28
C LEU A 175 32.37 -3.03 5.36
N VAL A 176 32.85 -4.14 5.93
CA VAL A 176 33.04 -5.40 5.21
C VAL A 176 31.69 -6.01 4.83
N LEU A 177 30.64 -5.76 5.63
CA LEU A 177 29.28 -6.22 5.35
C LEU A 177 28.68 -5.41 4.18
N LYS A 178 28.20 -6.13 3.17
CA LYS A 178 27.63 -5.53 1.94
C LYS A 178 26.44 -4.62 2.26
N ASP A 179 25.54 -5.07 3.13
CA ASP A 179 24.31 -4.33 3.49
C ASP A 179 24.62 -3.02 4.20
N ILE A 180 25.63 -3.00 5.06
CA ILE A 180 26.08 -1.78 5.75
C ILE A 180 26.71 -0.79 4.76
N ARG A 181 27.50 -1.29 3.81
CA ARG A 181 28.05 -0.45 2.74
C ARG A 181 26.95 0.19 1.92
N ARG A 182 25.93 -0.59 1.56
CA ARG A 182 24.76 -0.15 0.79
C ARG A 182 23.94 0.88 1.58
N LEU A 183 23.69 0.64 2.86
CA LEU A 183 23.07 1.62 3.77
C LEU A 183 23.84 2.96 3.80
N TYR A 184 25.17 2.93 3.83
CA TYR A 184 25.99 4.15 3.78
C TYR A 184 26.02 4.84 2.41
N MET A 185 25.72 4.14 1.32
CA MET A 185 25.49 4.75 0.01
C MET A 185 24.15 5.52 0.02
N TYR A 186 23.07 4.93 0.54
CA TYR A 186 21.80 5.64 0.74
C TYR A 186 21.93 6.86 1.66
N HIS A 187 22.76 6.77 2.70
CA HIS A 187 23.11 7.93 3.55
C HIS A 187 23.84 9.03 2.76
N GLY A 188 24.72 8.64 1.82
CA GLY A 188 25.31 9.58 0.86
C GLY A 188 24.27 10.24 -0.03
N ALA A 189 23.29 9.48 -0.54
CA ALA A 189 22.19 10.00 -1.35
C ALA A 189 21.31 11.00 -0.58
N GLU A 190 21.02 10.72 0.69
CA GLU A 190 20.31 11.62 1.60
C GLU A 190 21.01 12.98 1.70
N HIS A 191 22.30 12.97 2.06
CA HIS A 191 23.09 14.19 2.21
C HIS A 191 23.20 15.00 0.92
N LYS A 192 23.41 14.33 -0.21
CA LYS A 192 23.48 14.97 -1.52
C LYS A 192 22.15 15.63 -1.89
N THR A 193 21.03 14.98 -1.61
CA THR A 193 19.68 15.50 -1.88
C THR A 193 19.38 16.75 -1.06
N ILE A 194 19.66 16.71 0.25
CA ILE A 194 19.50 17.86 1.14
C ILE A 194 20.41 19.02 0.69
N THR A 195 21.68 18.73 0.37
CA THR A 195 22.64 19.74 -0.09
C THR A 195 22.24 20.37 -1.43
N CYS A 196 21.65 19.59 -2.34
CA CYS A 196 21.12 20.07 -3.61
C CYS A 196 20.01 21.11 -3.39
N TYR A 197 19.08 20.80 -2.49
CA TYR A 197 18.00 21.69 -2.11
C TYR A 197 18.48 22.96 -1.40
N GLU A 198 19.42 22.86 -0.45
CA GLU A 198 19.98 24.02 0.26
C GLU A 198 20.70 25.01 -0.67
N LYS A 199 21.28 24.49 -1.77
CA LYS A 199 21.91 25.29 -2.84
C LYS A 199 20.89 25.91 -3.82
N GLY A 200 19.60 25.62 -3.66
CA GLY A 200 18.55 26.09 -4.57
C GLY A 200 18.60 25.47 -5.97
N MET A 201 19.22 24.29 -6.12
CA MET A 201 19.27 23.59 -7.40
C MET A 201 18.02 22.71 -7.57
N PRO A 202 17.52 22.52 -8.81
CA PRO A 202 16.43 21.59 -9.08
C PRO A 202 16.79 20.16 -8.64
N LEU A 203 15.86 19.48 -7.97
CA LEU A 203 16.00 18.11 -7.48
C LEU A 203 15.91 17.08 -8.62
N THR A 204 16.97 17.03 -9.43
CA THR A 204 17.21 16.03 -10.46
C THR A 204 18.37 15.12 -10.06
N VAL A 205 18.39 13.88 -10.57
CA VAL A 205 19.46 12.90 -10.30
C VAL A 205 20.84 13.49 -10.61
N GLU A 206 20.99 14.13 -11.77
CA GLU A 206 22.24 14.77 -12.20
C GLU A 206 22.75 15.83 -11.20
N ASN A 207 21.87 16.72 -10.72
CA ASN A 207 22.25 17.78 -9.78
C ASN A 207 22.57 17.24 -8.39
N VAL A 208 21.80 16.25 -7.94
CA VAL A 208 22.03 15.56 -6.66
C VAL A 208 23.39 14.86 -6.70
N MET A 209 23.72 14.15 -7.77
CA MET A 209 24.99 13.42 -7.89
C MET A 209 26.23 14.34 -7.85
N LYS A 210 26.12 15.59 -8.34
CA LYS A 210 27.18 16.61 -8.27
C LYS A 210 27.36 17.23 -6.87
N CYS A 211 26.44 16.99 -5.94
CA CYS A 211 26.52 17.54 -4.59
C CYS A 211 27.49 16.78 -3.68
N SER A 212 27.90 17.45 -2.60
CA SER A 212 28.74 16.84 -1.57
C SER A 212 27.91 15.88 -0.71
N ARG A 213 28.46 14.72 -0.40
CA ARG A 213 27.93 13.80 0.63
C ARG A 213 28.32 14.18 2.07
N LEU A 214 29.13 15.22 2.25
CA LEU A 214 29.51 15.72 3.58
C LEU A 214 28.57 16.83 4.00
N HIS A 215 27.92 16.65 5.15
CA HIS A 215 26.89 17.56 5.63
C HIS A 215 27.04 17.87 7.12
N ALA A 216 26.90 19.16 7.47
CA ALA A 216 27.19 19.66 8.81
C ALA A 216 26.15 19.25 9.86
N ARG A 217 24.95 18.82 9.44
CA ARG A 217 23.82 18.47 10.33
C ARG A 217 23.65 16.97 10.53
N CYS A 218 24.61 16.16 10.09
CA CYS A 218 24.56 14.70 10.24
C CYS A 218 24.80 14.28 11.70
N GLY A 219 24.02 13.31 12.17
CA GLY A 219 24.14 12.70 13.51
C GLY A 219 25.44 11.92 13.74
N THR A 220 26.26 11.68 12.72
CA THR A 220 27.58 11.03 12.89
C THR A 220 28.55 11.87 13.73
N SER A 221 28.44 13.20 13.64
CA SER A 221 29.17 14.13 14.52
C SER A 221 28.69 14.02 15.97
N PHE A 222 27.41 13.67 16.18
CA PHE A 222 26.85 13.45 17.52
C PHE A 222 27.50 12.25 18.21
N LEU A 223 27.68 11.11 17.51
CA LEU A 223 28.34 9.93 18.09
C LEU A 223 29.76 10.25 18.59
N PHE A 224 30.52 11.02 17.82
CA PHE A 224 31.86 11.45 18.22
C PHE A 224 31.85 12.39 19.43
N ILE A 225 30.92 13.37 19.45
CA ILE A 225 30.74 14.28 20.60
C ILE A 225 30.37 13.48 21.84
N VAL A 226 29.42 12.54 21.72
CA VAL A 226 29.00 11.65 22.82
C VAL A 226 30.20 10.87 23.36
N LEU A 227 31.06 10.33 22.50
CA LEU A 227 32.23 9.59 22.93
C LEU A 227 33.23 10.47 23.72
N ILE A 228 33.53 11.68 23.25
CA ILE A 228 34.43 12.60 23.96
C ILE A 228 33.82 13.04 25.30
N ILE A 229 32.56 13.47 25.29
CA ILE A 229 31.86 13.91 26.50
C ILE A 229 31.73 12.75 27.49
N ASN A 230 31.53 11.52 27.00
CA ASN A 230 31.55 10.32 27.81
C ASN A 230 32.90 10.14 28.52
N ILE A 231 34.01 10.18 27.76
CA ILE A 231 35.37 10.06 28.32
C ILE A 231 35.62 11.15 29.38
N LEU A 232 35.24 12.40 29.12
CA LEU A 232 35.46 13.52 30.05
C LEU A 232 34.63 13.39 31.33
N ILE A 233 33.32 13.14 31.21
CA ILE A 233 32.40 13.06 32.35
C ILE A 233 32.74 11.84 33.21
N ILE A 234 32.94 10.67 32.60
CA ILE A 234 33.26 9.45 33.35
C ILE A 234 34.62 9.57 34.06
N SER A 235 35.63 10.14 33.39
CA SER A 235 36.94 10.33 34.02
C SER A 235 36.84 11.27 35.23
N LEU A 236 36.08 12.36 35.11
CA LEU A 236 35.86 13.31 36.21
C LEU A 236 35.08 12.69 37.38
N VAL A 237 34.00 11.95 37.10
CA VAL A 237 33.16 11.35 38.15
C VAL A 237 33.87 10.19 38.85
N ASN A 238 34.58 9.34 38.10
CA ASN A 238 35.35 8.25 38.71
C ASN A 238 36.48 8.78 39.61
N TRP A 239 37.11 9.88 39.21
CA TRP A 239 38.07 10.60 40.05
C TRP A 239 37.40 11.18 41.31
N ALA A 240 36.26 11.87 41.16
CA ALA A 240 35.56 12.52 42.27
C ALA A 240 35.00 11.53 43.30
N ILE A 241 34.44 10.40 42.86
CA ILE A 241 33.89 9.35 43.73
C ILE A 241 35.00 8.47 44.32
N GLY A 242 36.22 8.51 43.76
CA GLY A 242 37.34 7.73 44.24
C GLY A 242 37.19 6.23 44.01
N VAL A 243 36.50 5.84 42.93
CA VAL A 243 36.23 4.41 42.58
C VAL A 243 37.53 3.61 42.45
N GLN A 244 38.64 4.29 42.12
CA GLN A 244 39.99 3.73 42.04
C GLN A 244 40.58 3.27 43.39
N ARG A 245 39.91 3.56 44.52
CA ARG A 245 40.34 3.13 45.87
C ARG A 245 39.74 1.78 46.29
N ILE A 246 38.93 1.16 45.44
CA ILE A 246 38.31 -0.14 45.72
C ILE A 246 39.34 -1.25 45.45
N GLU A 247 39.77 -1.98 46.49
CA GLU A 247 40.78 -3.06 46.36
C GLU A 247 40.25 -4.29 45.60
N ASN A 248 38.94 -4.53 45.62
CA ASN A 248 38.31 -5.64 44.90
C ASN A 248 38.07 -5.29 43.43
N GLY A 249 38.87 -5.84 42.52
CA GLY A 249 38.78 -5.55 41.07
C GLY A 249 37.41 -5.83 40.44
N VAL A 250 36.68 -6.85 40.91
CA VAL A 250 35.31 -7.14 40.43
C VAL A 250 34.32 -6.05 40.88
N LEU A 251 34.45 -5.60 42.13
CA LEU A 251 33.58 -4.56 42.68
C LEU A 251 33.89 -3.19 42.06
N GLU A 252 35.17 -2.90 41.81
CA GLU A 252 35.62 -1.72 41.07
C GLU A 252 35.01 -1.71 39.66
N PHE A 253 35.07 -2.84 38.96
CA PHE A 253 34.48 -2.98 37.62
C PHE A 253 32.96 -2.76 37.64
N LEU A 254 32.23 -3.40 38.57
CA LEU A 254 30.78 -3.24 38.69
C LEU A 254 30.38 -1.81 39.07
N ALA A 255 31.15 -1.14 39.93
CA ALA A 255 30.94 0.25 40.28
C ALA A 255 31.14 1.18 39.07
N LYS A 256 32.22 1.00 38.30
CA LYS A 256 32.47 1.76 37.06
C LYS A 256 31.36 1.54 36.03
N LEU A 257 30.90 0.29 35.87
CA LEU A 257 29.80 -0.05 34.97
C LEU A 257 28.47 0.59 35.40
N GLY A 258 28.16 0.54 36.70
CA GLY A 258 26.98 1.19 37.27
C GLY A 258 26.98 2.71 37.05
N ILE A 259 28.12 3.37 37.28
CA ILE A 259 28.29 4.80 37.03
C ILE A 259 28.12 5.14 35.54
N GLU A 260 28.73 4.37 34.64
CA GLU A 260 28.60 4.57 33.20
C GLU A 260 27.13 4.48 32.77
N ILE A 261 26.36 3.50 33.24
CA ILE A 261 24.93 3.34 32.93
C ILE A 261 24.09 4.50 33.50
N VAL A 262 24.29 4.86 34.77
CA VAL A 262 23.52 5.93 35.43
C VAL A 262 23.77 7.30 34.78
N LEU A 263 24.99 7.54 34.28
CA LEU A 263 25.35 8.81 33.64
C LEU A 263 24.97 8.88 32.15
N LEU A 264 24.53 7.79 31.51
CA LEU A 264 24.11 7.81 30.10
C LEU A 264 23.12 8.96 29.77
N PRO A 265 22.07 9.22 30.56
CA PRO A 265 21.14 10.31 30.28
C PRO A 265 21.81 11.69 30.34
N VAL A 266 22.73 11.88 31.30
CA VAL A 266 23.47 13.13 31.47
C VAL A 266 24.41 13.34 30.28
N ILE A 267 25.17 12.31 29.90
CA ILE A 267 26.07 12.35 28.74
C ILE A 267 25.29 12.67 27.48
N ALA A 268 24.14 12.02 27.23
CA ALA A 268 23.30 12.28 26.08
C ALA A 268 22.76 13.72 26.07
N GLY A 269 22.28 14.22 27.22
CA GLY A 269 21.78 15.58 27.37
C GLY A 269 22.85 16.65 27.09
N VAL A 270 24.03 16.52 27.71
CA VAL A 270 25.16 17.44 27.50
C VAL A 270 25.64 17.40 26.06
N SER A 271 25.81 16.20 25.49
CA SER A 271 26.28 16.03 24.10
C SER A 271 25.33 16.69 23.09
N TYR A 272 24.02 16.63 23.34
CA TYR A 272 23.03 17.26 22.49
C TYR A 272 23.12 18.79 22.53
N GLU A 273 23.33 19.37 23.71
CA GLU A 273 23.53 20.81 23.86
C GLU A 273 24.81 21.29 23.17
N VAL A 274 25.91 20.52 23.31
CA VAL A 274 27.17 20.81 22.62
C VAL A 274 26.99 20.73 21.10
N LEU A 275 26.33 19.69 20.58
CA LEU A 275 26.05 19.58 19.14
C LEU A 275 25.25 20.77 18.64
N LYS A 276 24.18 21.15 19.36
CA LYS A 276 23.32 22.29 18.98
C LYS A 276 24.09 23.61 18.99
N PHE A 277 24.98 23.79 19.96
CA PHE A 277 25.86 24.94 20.02
C PHE A 277 26.80 24.99 18.82
N VAL A 278 27.52 23.90 18.52
CA VAL A 278 28.44 23.82 17.36
C VAL A 278 27.70 24.00 16.03
N ALA A 279 26.47 23.50 15.91
CA ALA A 279 25.66 23.63 14.71
C ALA A 279 25.13 25.06 14.48
N LYS A 280 24.93 25.85 15.54
CA LYS A 280 24.39 27.21 15.43
C LYS A 280 25.39 28.22 14.85
N PHE A 281 26.68 27.96 15.00
CA PHE A 281 27.74 28.90 14.58
C PHE A 281 28.48 28.39 13.34
N ASP A 282 28.52 29.23 12.29
CA ASP A 282 29.19 28.99 11.01
C ASP A 282 30.44 29.87 10.85
N ASN A 283 31.37 29.80 11.81
CA ASN A 283 32.63 30.53 11.81
C ASN A 283 33.83 29.61 11.50
N LYS A 284 34.95 30.15 11.01
CA LYS A 284 36.19 29.38 10.74
C LYS A 284 36.68 28.60 11.98
N PHE A 285 36.49 29.14 13.18
CA PHE A 285 36.80 28.47 14.45
C PHE A 285 35.94 27.22 14.68
N MET A 286 34.64 27.30 14.34
CA MET A 286 33.70 26.17 14.49
C MET A 286 33.97 25.05 13.49
N LEU A 287 34.66 25.35 12.38
CA LEU A 287 35.08 24.33 11.42
C LEU A 287 36.04 23.30 12.03
N ILE A 288 36.88 23.72 12.98
CA ILE A 288 37.81 22.82 13.69
C ILE A 288 37.02 21.76 14.48
N PHE A 289 35.95 22.18 15.16
CA PHE A 289 35.07 21.27 15.90
C PHE A 289 34.21 20.38 15.00
N LYS A 290 33.88 20.84 13.78
CA LYS A 290 33.13 20.08 12.77
C LYS A 290 34.02 19.10 11.95
N ALA A 291 35.32 19.37 11.84
CA ALA A 291 36.25 18.62 11.00
C ALA A 291 36.35 17.12 11.36
N PRO A 292 36.41 16.70 12.63
CA PRO A 292 36.38 15.29 13.01
C PRO A 292 35.10 14.58 12.53
N GLY A 293 33.96 15.27 12.61
CA GLY A 293 32.68 14.75 12.10
C GLY A 293 32.70 14.54 10.58
N PHE A 294 33.25 15.49 9.82
CA PHE A 294 33.42 15.33 8.38
C PHE A 294 34.39 14.21 7.99
N PHE A 295 35.45 14.00 8.78
CA PHE A 295 36.36 12.87 8.59
C PHE A 295 35.63 11.54 8.75
N ILE A 296 34.85 11.38 9.83
CA ILE A 296 34.05 10.17 10.08
C ILE A 296 33.05 9.94 8.94
N GLN A 297 32.35 10.98 8.50
CA GLN A 297 31.45 10.90 7.35
C GLN A 297 32.17 10.42 6.10
N LYS A 298 33.30 11.05 5.77
CA LYS A 298 34.03 10.77 4.53
C LYS A 298 34.56 9.34 4.49
N VAL A 299 35.11 8.87 5.61
CA VAL A 299 35.86 7.62 5.69
C VAL A 299 34.97 6.44 6.09
N PHE A 300 34.04 6.63 7.01
CA PHE A 300 33.33 5.52 7.65
C PHE A 300 31.84 5.48 7.35
N THR A 301 31.13 6.60 7.49
CA THR A 301 29.65 6.54 7.62
C THR A 301 28.88 7.02 6.39
N THR A 302 29.56 7.41 5.31
CA THR A 302 28.92 7.67 4.01
C THR A 302 29.75 7.07 2.87
N ARG A 303 29.09 6.72 1.76
CA ARG A 303 29.71 6.29 0.50
C ARG A 303 29.06 7.01 -0.68
N GLU A 304 29.69 6.95 -1.85
CA GLU A 304 29.09 7.50 -3.06
C GLU A 304 27.87 6.65 -3.46
N PRO A 305 26.67 7.24 -3.60
CA PRO A 305 25.51 6.53 -4.10
C PRO A 305 25.60 6.30 -5.60
N ASP A 306 24.78 5.38 -6.11
CA ASP A 306 24.45 5.31 -7.53
C ASP A 306 23.26 6.24 -7.87
N GLU A 307 22.96 6.34 -9.16
CA GLU A 307 21.85 7.16 -9.66
C GLU A 307 20.49 6.65 -9.14
N SER A 308 20.30 5.34 -9.06
CA SER A 308 19.08 4.72 -8.55
C SER A 308 18.80 5.03 -7.07
N MET A 309 19.83 5.18 -6.25
CA MET A 309 19.72 5.58 -4.84
C MET A 309 19.40 7.07 -4.72
N ALA A 310 19.92 7.91 -5.63
CA ALA A 310 19.58 9.31 -5.70
C ALA A 310 18.09 9.51 -6.07
N GLU A 311 17.54 8.69 -6.98
CA GLU A 311 16.10 8.69 -7.30
C GLU A 311 15.24 8.42 -6.05
N VAL A 312 15.60 7.39 -5.27
CA VAL A 312 14.89 7.03 -4.02
C VAL A 312 14.94 8.19 -3.03
N ALA A 313 16.12 8.79 -2.82
CA ALA A 313 16.26 9.93 -1.92
C ALA A 313 15.47 11.16 -2.39
N ILE A 314 15.44 11.43 -3.70
CA ILE A 314 14.63 12.52 -4.29
C ILE A 314 13.14 12.24 -4.09
N ALA A 315 12.67 11.00 -4.30
CA ALA A 315 11.28 10.62 -4.13
C ALA A 315 10.80 10.85 -2.69
N ALA A 316 11.56 10.39 -1.69
CA ALA A 316 11.26 10.64 -0.28
C ALA A 316 11.23 12.15 0.03
N PHE A 317 12.20 12.91 -0.50
CA PHE A 317 12.31 14.34 -0.23
C PHE A 317 11.17 15.14 -0.84
N LYS A 318 10.82 14.87 -2.11
CA LYS A 318 9.69 15.52 -2.81
C LYS A 318 8.37 15.21 -2.12
N ARG A 319 8.14 13.95 -1.74
CA ARG A 319 6.92 13.55 -1.02
C ARG A 319 6.73 14.35 0.28
N VAL A 320 7.81 14.55 1.05
CA VAL A 320 7.77 15.40 2.25
C VAL A 320 7.46 16.86 1.90
N LEU A 321 8.06 17.42 0.85
CA LEU A 321 7.78 18.80 0.43
C LEU A 321 6.32 19.00 0.04
N GLU A 322 5.78 18.08 -0.75
CA GLU A 322 4.39 18.10 -1.21
C GLU A 322 3.43 18.00 -0.03
N MET A 323 3.65 17.04 0.88
CA MET A 323 2.81 16.88 2.06
C MET A 323 2.93 18.05 3.04
N ASP A 324 4.12 18.61 3.27
CA ASP A 324 4.26 19.79 4.13
C ASP A 324 3.61 21.04 3.50
N ALA A 325 3.45 21.08 2.17
CA ALA A 325 2.75 22.16 1.46
C ALA A 325 1.22 21.99 1.43
N ASP A 326 0.73 20.74 1.31
CA ASP A 326 -0.68 20.38 1.26
C ASP A 326 -1.10 19.53 2.47
N PRO A 327 -1.85 20.10 3.44
CA PRO A 327 -2.37 19.38 4.60
C PRO A 327 -3.41 18.29 4.26
N GLU A 328 -4.13 18.41 3.15
CA GLU A 328 -5.21 17.47 2.77
C GLU A 328 -4.67 16.24 2.03
N MET A 329 -3.43 16.31 1.55
CA MET A 329 -2.77 15.20 0.87
C MET A 329 -2.75 13.93 1.73
N PRO A 330 -3.27 12.79 1.21
CA PRO A 330 -3.44 11.56 1.97
C PRO A 330 -2.10 10.90 2.33
N GLU A 331 -2.12 10.14 3.43
CA GLU A 331 -1.03 9.25 3.81
C GLU A 331 -0.92 8.08 2.83
N THR A 332 0.30 7.58 2.64
CA THR A 332 0.56 6.39 1.80
C THR A 332 1.27 5.33 2.61
N GLU A 333 1.00 4.06 2.35
CA GLU A 333 1.68 2.92 2.98
C GLU A 333 2.41 2.07 1.94
N PHE A 334 3.44 1.35 2.37
CA PHE A 334 4.12 0.38 1.51
C PHE A 334 3.20 -0.75 1.09
N ILE A 335 3.37 -1.21 -0.16
CA ILE A 335 2.74 -2.42 -0.67
C ILE A 335 3.67 -3.59 -0.33
N THR A 336 3.48 -4.19 0.84
CA THR A 336 4.26 -5.35 1.29
C THR A 336 3.56 -6.66 0.94
N SER A 337 4.31 -7.75 0.97
CA SER A 337 3.70 -9.08 1.13
C SER A 337 2.91 -9.12 2.44
N GLY A 338 1.94 -10.02 2.51
CA GLY A 338 1.17 -10.20 3.72
C GLY A 338 0.27 -11.41 3.66
N ILE A 339 -0.22 -11.77 4.83
CA ILE A 339 -1.10 -12.92 5.04
C ILE A 339 -2.45 -12.60 4.39
N LEU A 340 -2.96 -13.54 3.58
CA LEU A 340 -4.22 -13.41 2.85
C LEU A 340 -5.37 -12.96 3.76
N SER A 341 -5.55 -13.63 4.90
CA SER A 341 -6.64 -13.32 5.84
C SER A 341 -6.59 -11.88 6.36
N GLN A 342 -5.40 -11.37 6.65
CA GLN A 342 -5.20 -10.01 7.16
C GLN A 342 -5.52 -8.98 6.09
N LYS A 343 -4.95 -9.14 4.88
CA LYS A 343 -5.17 -8.22 3.77
C LYS A 343 -6.63 -8.21 3.31
N LEU A 344 -7.27 -9.38 3.24
CA LEU A 344 -8.68 -9.50 2.91
C LEU A 344 -9.56 -8.81 3.97
N ALA A 345 -9.29 -9.03 5.26
CA ALA A 345 -10.04 -8.38 6.35
C ALA A 345 -9.87 -6.85 6.34
N GLU A 346 -8.67 -6.34 6.07
CA GLU A 346 -8.42 -4.91 5.90
C GLU A 346 -9.19 -4.33 4.71
N THR A 347 -9.24 -5.05 3.59
CA THR A 347 -9.97 -4.63 2.39
C THR A 347 -11.48 -4.61 2.63
N LYS A 348 -12.03 -5.66 3.27
CA LYS A 348 -13.45 -5.72 3.67
C LYS A 348 -13.83 -4.55 4.57
N LYS A 349 -13.00 -4.26 5.56
CA LYS A 349 -13.22 -3.11 6.45
C LYS A 349 -13.21 -1.78 5.67
N LYS A 350 -12.26 -1.61 4.74
CA LYS A 350 -12.19 -0.41 3.88
C LYS A 350 -13.45 -0.26 3.02
N PHE A 351 -14.00 -1.35 2.51
CA PHE A 351 -15.25 -1.34 1.73
C PHE A 351 -16.47 -1.03 2.59
N ALA A 352 -16.59 -1.66 3.77
CA ALA A 352 -17.66 -1.37 4.72
C ALA A 352 -17.68 0.11 5.14
N GLU A 353 -16.50 0.71 5.40
CA GLU A 353 -16.36 2.15 5.72
C GLU A 353 -16.81 3.08 4.57
N ASN A 354 -16.82 2.60 3.32
CA ASN A 354 -17.22 3.35 2.13
C ASN A 354 -18.58 2.93 1.55
N ALA A 355 -19.38 2.15 2.31
CA ALA A 355 -20.67 1.61 1.88
C ALA A 355 -20.60 0.78 0.57
N ILE A 356 -19.51 0.03 0.41
CA ILE A 356 -19.29 -0.95 -0.66
C ILE A 356 -19.49 -2.35 -0.07
N ASP A 357 -20.06 -3.28 -0.84
CA ASP A 357 -20.26 -4.66 -0.41
C ASP A 357 -18.91 -5.35 -0.09
N GLU A 358 -18.82 -5.97 1.08
CA GLU A 358 -17.64 -6.73 1.50
C GLU A 358 -17.36 -7.95 0.58
N SER A 359 -18.38 -8.46 -0.11
CA SER A 359 -18.26 -9.55 -1.06
C SER A 359 -17.38 -9.19 -2.26
N ASP A 360 -17.31 -7.91 -2.63
CA ASP A 360 -16.42 -7.42 -3.68
C ASP A 360 -14.95 -7.66 -3.33
N ALA A 361 -14.59 -7.56 -2.04
CA ALA A 361 -13.22 -7.84 -1.61
C ALA A 361 -12.87 -9.32 -1.85
N GLU A 362 -13.81 -10.24 -1.61
CA GLU A 362 -13.59 -11.66 -1.88
C GLU A 362 -13.42 -11.93 -3.37
N TRP A 363 -14.25 -11.29 -4.21
CA TRP A 363 -14.13 -11.41 -5.66
C TRP A 363 -12.79 -10.88 -6.18
N ILE A 364 -12.36 -9.70 -5.73
CA ILE A 364 -11.07 -9.11 -6.14
C ILE A 364 -9.92 -10.08 -5.84
N TYR A 365 -9.90 -10.65 -4.62
CA TYR A 365 -8.84 -11.58 -4.24
C TYR A 365 -8.93 -12.89 -5.00
N SER A 366 -10.13 -13.46 -5.15
CA SER A 366 -10.35 -14.69 -5.93
C SER A 366 -9.86 -14.55 -7.37
N ILE A 367 -10.20 -13.45 -8.04
CA ILE A 367 -9.82 -13.17 -9.43
C ILE A 367 -8.31 -12.94 -9.56
N VAL A 368 -7.71 -12.11 -8.70
CA VAL A 368 -6.28 -11.79 -8.81
C VAL A 368 -5.40 -12.99 -8.47
N LEU A 369 -5.80 -13.79 -7.48
CA LEU A 369 -5.04 -14.96 -7.03
C LEU A 369 -5.30 -16.21 -7.88
N GLY A 370 -6.36 -16.21 -8.70
CA GLY A 370 -6.76 -17.35 -9.53
C GLY A 370 -7.26 -18.54 -8.71
N ILE A 371 -7.93 -18.29 -7.58
CA ILE A 371 -8.47 -19.31 -6.68
C ILE A 371 -9.96 -19.11 -6.50
N ASN A 372 -10.70 -20.17 -6.16
CA ASN A 372 -12.13 -20.06 -5.87
C ASN A 372 -12.38 -19.29 -4.57
N ARG A 373 -13.53 -18.62 -4.46
CA ARG A 373 -13.92 -17.91 -3.23
C ARG A 373 -13.97 -18.81 -1.98
N SER A 374 -14.33 -20.09 -2.15
CA SER A 374 -14.32 -21.10 -1.09
C SER A 374 -12.92 -21.40 -0.54
N GLU A 375 -11.87 -21.13 -1.32
CA GLU A 375 -10.47 -21.38 -0.97
C GLU A 375 -9.82 -20.18 -0.26
N LEU A 376 -10.49 -19.03 -0.18
CA LEU A 376 -9.98 -17.83 0.50
C LEU A 376 -9.78 -18.03 2.01
N GLY A 377 -10.36 -19.08 2.60
CA GLY A 377 -10.12 -19.47 3.99
C GLY A 377 -8.78 -20.19 4.22
N ALA A 378 -8.13 -20.68 3.16
CA ALA A 378 -6.83 -21.33 3.25
C ALA A 378 -5.73 -20.27 3.32
N GLU A 379 -4.93 -20.30 4.39
CA GLU A 379 -3.89 -19.29 4.59
C GLU A 379 -2.78 -19.39 3.55
N ARG A 380 -2.46 -18.24 2.97
CA ARG A 380 -1.47 -18.08 1.90
C ARG A 380 -0.80 -16.71 2.02
N MET A 381 0.46 -16.63 1.60
CA MET A 381 1.14 -15.36 1.39
C MET A 381 0.71 -14.74 0.06
N VAL A 382 0.24 -13.48 0.13
CA VAL A 382 -0.01 -12.64 -1.04
C VAL A 382 1.27 -11.94 -1.40
N THR A 383 1.76 -12.17 -2.62
CA THR A 383 3.01 -11.59 -3.10
C THR A 383 2.88 -10.06 -3.27
N PRO A 384 3.99 -9.31 -3.35
CA PRO A 384 3.95 -7.88 -3.65
C PRO A 384 3.27 -7.57 -5.00
N ALA A 385 3.52 -8.39 -6.03
CA ALA A 385 2.91 -8.24 -7.35
C ALA A 385 1.38 -8.41 -7.31
N GLU A 386 0.88 -9.43 -6.58
CA GLU A 386 -0.55 -9.64 -6.36
C GLU A 386 -1.15 -8.50 -5.53
N SER A 387 -0.47 -8.09 -4.45
CA SER A 387 -0.90 -6.97 -3.61
C SER A 387 -1.03 -5.67 -4.42
N LYS A 388 -0.13 -5.43 -5.38
CA LYS A 388 -0.20 -4.27 -6.27
C LYS A 388 -1.40 -4.32 -7.21
N LYS A 389 -1.70 -5.48 -7.80
CA LYS A 389 -2.90 -5.68 -8.63
C LYS A 389 -4.19 -5.49 -7.83
N ILE A 390 -4.25 -6.08 -6.63
CA ILE A 390 -5.38 -5.93 -5.70
C ILE A 390 -5.56 -4.46 -5.34
N ALA A 391 -4.50 -3.76 -4.95
CA ALA A 391 -4.56 -2.34 -4.60
C ALA A 391 -5.10 -1.47 -5.74
N ALA A 392 -4.66 -1.72 -6.99
CA ALA A 392 -5.15 -0.99 -8.15
C ALA A 392 -6.66 -1.16 -8.36
N ILE A 393 -7.17 -2.40 -8.27
CA ILE A 393 -8.61 -2.68 -8.41
C ILE A 393 -9.40 -2.08 -7.24
N VAL A 394 -8.88 -2.18 -6.02
CA VAL A 394 -9.49 -1.59 -4.81
C VAL A 394 -9.57 -0.07 -4.92
N ASP A 395 -8.52 0.59 -5.41
CA ASP A 395 -8.50 2.05 -5.56
C ASP A 395 -9.51 2.53 -6.62
N GLU A 396 -9.64 1.82 -7.74
CA GLU A 396 -10.72 2.08 -8.69
C GLU A 396 -12.10 1.83 -8.09
N ARG A 397 -12.26 0.74 -7.33
CA ARG A 397 -13.55 0.37 -6.72
C ARG A 397 -14.03 1.42 -5.71
N LEU A 398 -13.10 2.02 -4.96
CA LEU A 398 -13.37 3.09 -4.00
C LEU A 398 -13.89 4.39 -4.65
N THR A 399 -13.67 4.58 -5.96
CA THR A 399 -14.27 5.70 -6.68
C THR A 399 -15.79 5.58 -6.82
N GLY A 400 -16.35 4.38 -6.57
CA GLY A 400 -17.74 4.02 -6.78
C GLY A 400 -17.98 3.22 -8.06
N ARG A 401 -16.96 3.06 -8.92
CA ARG A 401 -17.06 2.31 -10.18
C ARG A 401 -17.45 0.84 -9.90
N PRO A 402 -18.41 0.25 -10.63
CA PRO A 402 -18.80 -1.15 -10.45
C PRO A 402 -17.62 -2.11 -10.61
N LEU A 403 -17.55 -3.14 -9.76
CA LEU A 403 -16.46 -4.13 -9.80
C LEU A 403 -16.30 -4.74 -11.20
N TRP A 404 -17.39 -5.18 -11.81
CA TRP A 404 -17.35 -5.86 -13.11
C TRP A 404 -16.93 -4.95 -14.28
N TYR A 405 -17.10 -3.63 -14.18
CA TYR A 405 -16.52 -2.69 -15.15
C TYR A 405 -15.01 -2.52 -14.97
N ILE A 406 -14.49 -2.69 -13.75
CA ILE A 406 -13.05 -2.65 -13.47
C ILE A 406 -12.39 -3.94 -13.97
N ILE A 407 -13.04 -5.09 -13.73
CA ILE A 407 -12.58 -6.40 -14.24
C ILE A 407 -12.72 -6.48 -15.77
N GLY A 408 -13.82 -5.97 -16.31
CA GLY A 408 -14.11 -5.88 -17.75
C GLY A 408 -15.00 -7.01 -18.29
N ASP A 409 -15.28 -8.04 -17.49
CA ASP A 409 -16.17 -9.14 -17.85
C ASP A 409 -16.80 -9.80 -16.61
N VAL A 410 -17.87 -10.54 -16.84
CA VAL A 410 -18.60 -11.32 -15.84
C VAL A 410 -18.96 -12.69 -16.41
N GLU A 411 -19.06 -13.71 -15.56
CA GLU A 411 -19.64 -15.00 -15.92
C GLU A 411 -21.17 -14.91 -15.85
N PHE A 412 -21.84 -15.37 -16.90
CA PHE A 412 -23.29 -15.45 -16.99
C PHE A 412 -23.68 -16.81 -17.58
N CYS A 413 -24.28 -17.67 -16.78
CA CYS A 413 -24.38 -19.10 -17.06
C CYS A 413 -22.99 -19.65 -17.46
N ASP A 414 -22.90 -20.46 -18.52
CA ASP A 414 -21.61 -20.96 -19.06
C ASP A 414 -20.99 -20.02 -20.12
N CYS A 415 -21.20 -18.70 -19.97
CA CYS A 415 -20.75 -17.68 -20.93
C CYS A 415 -19.92 -16.60 -20.25
N ARG A 416 -18.79 -16.25 -20.87
CA ARG A 416 -18.00 -15.08 -20.46
C ARG A 416 -18.51 -13.86 -21.20
N ILE A 417 -19.02 -12.86 -20.48
CA ILE A 417 -19.66 -11.68 -21.04
C ILE A 417 -18.84 -10.45 -20.67
N LYS A 418 -18.21 -9.83 -21.68
CA LYS A 418 -17.57 -8.52 -21.54
C LYS A 418 -18.61 -7.47 -21.18
N VAL A 419 -18.28 -6.63 -20.21
CA VAL A 419 -19.13 -5.53 -19.73
C VAL A 419 -18.33 -4.26 -19.57
N ASP A 420 -18.95 -3.14 -19.94
CA ASP A 420 -18.46 -1.78 -19.70
C ASP A 420 -19.66 -0.81 -19.68
N GLU A 421 -19.37 0.49 -19.57
CA GLU A 421 -20.35 1.58 -19.44
C GLU A 421 -21.39 1.65 -20.59
N ARG A 422 -21.25 0.83 -21.65
CA ARG A 422 -22.25 0.74 -22.73
C ARG A 422 -23.50 -0.03 -22.34
N VAL A 423 -23.45 -0.90 -21.32
CA VAL A 423 -24.52 -1.89 -21.03
C VAL A 423 -24.75 -2.11 -19.54
N LEU A 424 -25.95 -2.54 -19.18
CA LEU A 424 -26.26 -3.09 -17.86
C LEU A 424 -25.40 -4.33 -17.58
N ILE A 425 -24.83 -4.43 -16.38
CA ILE A 425 -24.13 -5.63 -15.93
C ILE A 425 -25.17 -6.75 -15.75
N PRO A 426 -25.02 -7.93 -16.40
CA PRO A 426 -25.91 -9.07 -16.21
C PRO A 426 -26.13 -9.40 -14.73
N ARG A 427 -27.40 -9.61 -14.36
CA ARG A 427 -27.79 -9.92 -12.98
C ARG A 427 -27.97 -11.43 -12.78
N PRO A 428 -27.69 -11.98 -11.58
CA PRO A 428 -27.87 -13.42 -11.32
C PRO A 428 -29.31 -13.90 -11.55
N GLU A 429 -30.31 -13.07 -11.27
CA GLU A 429 -31.73 -13.41 -11.51
C GLU A 429 -32.00 -13.65 -12.99
N THR A 430 -31.36 -12.89 -13.88
CA THR A 430 -31.51 -13.00 -15.33
C THR A 430 -30.98 -14.35 -15.87
N GLU A 431 -30.13 -15.07 -15.13
CA GLU A 431 -29.73 -16.44 -15.50
C GLU A 431 -30.93 -17.41 -15.44
N GLN A 432 -31.85 -17.21 -14.50
CA GLN A 432 -33.08 -18.02 -14.43
C GLN A 432 -33.99 -17.74 -15.62
N LEU A 433 -34.04 -16.49 -16.10
CA LEU A 433 -34.75 -16.14 -17.34
C LEU A 433 -34.15 -16.90 -18.54
N ALA A 434 -32.82 -16.96 -18.63
CA ALA A 434 -32.13 -17.74 -19.67
C ALA A 434 -32.50 -19.23 -19.61
N ASP A 435 -32.47 -19.84 -18.41
CA ASP A 435 -32.83 -21.25 -18.21
C ASP A 435 -34.29 -21.53 -18.59
N ILE A 436 -35.23 -20.67 -18.19
CA ILE A 436 -36.65 -20.78 -18.57
C ILE A 436 -36.79 -20.71 -20.09
N ALA A 437 -36.08 -19.80 -20.76
CA ALA A 437 -36.09 -19.66 -22.22
C ALA A 437 -35.51 -20.89 -22.92
N ILE A 438 -34.35 -21.40 -22.48
CA ILE A 438 -33.69 -22.58 -23.05
C ILE A 438 -34.57 -23.84 -22.92
N LYS A 439 -35.24 -24.01 -21.77
CA LYS A 439 -36.19 -25.10 -21.54
C LYS A 439 -37.46 -24.97 -22.39
N THR A 440 -37.91 -23.74 -22.63
CA THR A 440 -39.13 -23.46 -23.40
C THR A 440 -38.91 -23.58 -24.91
N ALA A 441 -37.76 -23.18 -25.43
CA ALA A 441 -37.49 -23.23 -26.86
C ALA A 441 -37.50 -24.66 -27.41
N GLU A 442 -38.14 -24.85 -28.56
CA GLU A 442 -38.24 -26.12 -29.28
C GLU A 442 -37.32 -26.17 -30.50
N GLU A 443 -37.28 -27.33 -31.16
CA GLU A 443 -36.46 -27.55 -32.35
C GLU A 443 -36.88 -26.61 -33.50
N GLY A 444 -35.94 -25.80 -34.00
CA GLY A 444 -36.16 -24.90 -35.12
C GLY A 444 -36.86 -23.58 -34.77
N ASP A 445 -37.07 -23.30 -33.48
CA ASP A 445 -37.70 -22.06 -33.03
C ASP A 445 -36.89 -20.81 -33.43
N LYS A 446 -37.64 -19.74 -33.75
CA LYS A 446 -37.08 -18.39 -33.89
C LYS A 446 -37.24 -17.65 -32.56
N VAL A 447 -36.12 -17.30 -31.95
CA VAL A 447 -36.07 -16.59 -30.67
C VAL A 447 -35.66 -15.13 -30.89
N LEU A 448 -36.37 -14.20 -30.26
CA LEU A 448 -36.00 -12.79 -30.18
C LEU A 448 -35.64 -12.43 -28.74
N ASP A 449 -34.41 -11.98 -28.52
CA ASP A 449 -34.00 -11.30 -27.28
C ASP A 449 -34.18 -9.78 -27.47
N MET A 450 -35.13 -9.22 -26.74
CA MET A 450 -35.47 -7.80 -26.77
C MET A 450 -34.81 -7.09 -25.58
N CYS A 451 -34.17 -5.94 -25.84
CA CYS A 451 -33.30 -5.26 -24.86
C CYS A 451 -32.08 -6.11 -24.52
N THR A 452 -31.37 -6.57 -25.55
CA THR A 452 -30.29 -7.56 -25.41
C THR A 452 -29.10 -7.06 -24.57
N GLY A 453 -28.88 -5.73 -24.48
CA GLY A 453 -27.80 -5.14 -23.71
C GLY A 453 -26.43 -5.71 -24.09
N SER A 454 -25.79 -6.42 -23.16
CA SER A 454 -24.51 -7.10 -23.37
C SER A 454 -24.60 -8.35 -24.26
N GLY A 455 -25.80 -8.77 -24.64
CA GLY A 455 -26.07 -10.02 -25.37
C GLY A 455 -26.19 -11.26 -24.48
N CYS A 456 -26.15 -11.12 -23.15
CA CYS A 456 -26.04 -12.26 -22.23
C CYS A 456 -27.16 -13.30 -22.43
N LEU A 457 -28.43 -12.87 -22.53
CA LEU A 457 -29.57 -13.75 -22.77
C LEU A 457 -29.50 -14.42 -24.14
N ALA A 458 -29.33 -13.65 -25.22
CA ALA A 458 -29.21 -14.19 -26.58
C ALA A 458 -28.07 -15.22 -26.71
N ILE A 459 -26.92 -14.95 -26.09
CA ILE A 459 -25.74 -15.83 -26.11
C ILE A 459 -25.99 -17.10 -25.30
N ALA A 460 -26.53 -16.98 -24.09
CA ALA A 460 -26.88 -18.12 -23.26
C ALA A 460 -27.91 -19.02 -23.95
N ILE A 461 -28.94 -18.44 -24.57
CA ILE A 461 -29.95 -19.19 -25.33
C ILE A 461 -29.33 -19.87 -26.55
N ALA A 462 -28.50 -19.16 -27.34
CA ALA A 462 -27.84 -19.72 -28.50
C ALA A 462 -26.94 -20.93 -28.13
N LYS A 463 -26.18 -20.84 -27.03
CA LYS A 463 -25.36 -21.95 -26.51
C LYS A 463 -26.22 -23.09 -25.97
N GLY A 464 -27.18 -22.80 -25.09
CA GLY A 464 -28.04 -23.79 -24.44
C GLY A 464 -28.93 -24.56 -25.42
N CYS A 465 -29.31 -23.91 -26.52
CA CYS A 465 -30.13 -24.51 -27.58
C CYS A 465 -29.32 -24.95 -28.81
N ALA A 466 -28.00 -25.10 -28.71
CA ALA A 466 -27.14 -25.49 -29.85
C ALA A 466 -27.60 -26.80 -30.54
N LYS A 467 -28.18 -27.74 -29.78
CA LYS A 467 -28.73 -29.00 -30.31
C LYS A 467 -30.12 -28.85 -30.96
N LYS A 468 -30.82 -27.75 -30.69
CA LYS A 468 -32.21 -27.50 -31.11
C LYS A 468 -32.34 -26.75 -32.44
N ARG A 469 -31.23 -26.41 -33.10
CA ARG A 469 -31.20 -25.60 -34.35
C ARG A 469 -32.05 -24.32 -34.28
N VAL A 470 -32.11 -23.69 -33.11
CA VAL A 470 -32.84 -22.42 -32.94
C VAL A 470 -32.12 -21.27 -33.67
N THR A 471 -32.90 -20.30 -34.16
CA THR A 471 -32.35 -19.06 -34.72
C THR A 471 -32.58 -17.93 -33.73
N VAL A 472 -31.49 -17.34 -33.22
CA VAL A 472 -31.57 -16.25 -32.25
C VAL A 472 -31.36 -14.90 -32.95
N THR A 473 -32.28 -13.97 -32.72
CA THR A 473 -32.16 -12.56 -33.06
C THR A 473 -32.10 -11.76 -31.75
N ALA A 474 -31.20 -10.78 -31.69
CA ALA A 474 -31.01 -9.92 -30.53
C ALA A 474 -31.20 -8.46 -30.95
N ALA A 475 -31.97 -7.71 -30.17
CA ALA A 475 -32.32 -6.34 -30.48
C ALA A 475 -32.12 -5.39 -29.30
N ASP A 476 -31.60 -4.20 -29.58
CA ASP A 476 -31.46 -3.12 -28.61
C ASP A 476 -31.64 -1.77 -29.28
N VAL A 477 -32.09 -0.78 -28.52
CA VAL A 477 -32.20 0.61 -28.98
C VAL A 477 -30.83 1.27 -29.08
N SER A 478 -29.89 0.86 -28.22
CA SER A 478 -28.53 1.38 -28.15
C SER A 478 -27.62 0.67 -29.15
N ASP A 479 -27.10 1.41 -30.13
CA ASP A 479 -26.08 0.88 -31.07
C ASP A 479 -24.81 0.45 -30.31
N ALA A 480 -24.44 1.17 -29.24
CA ALA A 480 -23.30 0.82 -28.40
C ALA A 480 -23.49 -0.54 -27.70
N ALA A 481 -24.70 -0.84 -27.23
CA ALA A 481 -25.04 -2.15 -26.67
C ALA A 481 -24.97 -3.25 -27.73
N VAL A 482 -25.56 -3.01 -28.92
CA VAL A 482 -25.49 -3.94 -30.05
C VAL A 482 -24.04 -4.26 -30.46
N MET A 483 -23.16 -3.27 -30.48
CA MET A 483 -21.73 -3.49 -30.77
C MET A 483 -21.07 -4.39 -29.73
N LEU A 484 -21.28 -4.15 -28.43
CA LEU A 484 -20.74 -4.98 -27.37
C LEU A 484 -21.32 -6.41 -27.39
N ALA A 485 -22.62 -6.55 -27.67
CA ALA A 485 -23.26 -7.85 -27.81
C ALA A 485 -22.67 -8.67 -28.97
N LYS A 486 -22.31 -8.01 -30.09
CA LYS A 486 -21.57 -8.64 -31.20
C LYS A 486 -20.17 -9.09 -30.79
N GLU A 487 -19.44 -8.27 -30.03
CA GLU A 487 -18.14 -8.65 -29.45
C GLU A 487 -18.29 -9.92 -28.58
N ASN A 488 -19.29 -9.94 -27.70
CA ASN A 488 -19.58 -11.07 -26.81
C ASN A 488 -20.02 -12.34 -27.55
N ALA A 489 -20.79 -12.22 -28.61
CA ALA A 489 -21.14 -13.36 -29.47
C ALA A 489 -19.90 -13.96 -30.12
N GLY A 490 -18.97 -13.12 -30.58
CA GLY A 490 -17.66 -13.54 -31.07
C GLY A 490 -16.82 -14.25 -30.02
N LEU A 491 -16.75 -13.72 -28.80
CA LEU A 491 -16.04 -14.32 -27.66
C LEU A 491 -16.59 -15.71 -27.28
N ASN A 492 -17.91 -15.91 -27.44
CA ASN A 492 -18.58 -17.17 -27.09
C ASN A 492 -18.77 -18.12 -28.28
N GLY A 493 -18.32 -17.75 -29.48
CA GLY A 493 -18.39 -18.59 -30.68
C GLY A 493 -19.82 -18.88 -31.17
N VAL A 494 -20.77 -17.97 -30.93
CA VAL A 494 -22.18 -18.14 -31.32
C VAL A 494 -22.58 -17.21 -32.46
N ASN A 495 -23.47 -17.69 -33.32
CA ASN A 495 -24.02 -16.90 -34.42
C ASN A 495 -25.41 -16.38 -34.07
N ILE A 496 -25.53 -15.06 -33.90
CA ILE A 496 -26.75 -14.36 -33.52
C ILE A 496 -26.97 -13.20 -34.49
N ASN A 497 -28.22 -13.00 -34.91
CA ASN A 497 -28.58 -11.86 -35.74
C ASN A 497 -28.84 -10.63 -34.86
N PHE A 498 -28.02 -9.60 -34.98
CA PHE A 498 -28.13 -8.39 -34.16
C PHE A 498 -28.77 -7.23 -34.92
N ILE A 499 -29.78 -6.60 -34.33
CA ILE A 499 -30.55 -5.51 -34.94
C ILE A 499 -30.64 -4.32 -33.96
N GLN A 500 -30.24 -3.13 -34.41
CA GLN A 500 -30.60 -1.92 -33.67
C GLN A 500 -32.08 -1.59 -33.92
N SER A 501 -32.89 -1.58 -32.87
CA SER A 501 -34.34 -1.36 -32.96
C SER A 501 -34.90 -0.78 -31.67
N ASP A 502 -35.77 0.22 -31.78
CA ASP A 502 -36.67 0.60 -30.68
C ASP A 502 -37.89 -0.35 -30.71
N LEU A 503 -37.92 -1.29 -29.77
CA LEU A 503 -38.88 -2.40 -29.77
C LEU A 503 -38.91 -3.09 -31.14
N PHE A 504 -40.07 -3.11 -31.81
CA PHE A 504 -40.27 -3.82 -33.06
C PHE A 504 -40.03 -2.98 -34.33
N ALA A 505 -39.61 -1.72 -34.23
CA ALA A 505 -39.53 -0.80 -35.37
C ALA A 505 -38.73 -1.35 -36.57
N ASN A 506 -37.59 -2.00 -36.31
CA ASN A 506 -36.74 -2.61 -37.33
C ASN A 506 -36.81 -4.14 -37.36
N ILE A 507 -37.74 -4.72 -36.59
CA ILE A 507 -37.90 -6.18 -36.47
C ILE A 507 -38.85 -6.66 -37.57
N ARG A 508 -38.48 -7.78 -38.21
CA ARG A 508 -39.26 -8.39 -39.29
C ARG A 508 -39.57 -9.84 -38.97
N GLY A 509 -40.78 -10.27 -39.35
CA GLY A 509 -41.23 -11.64 -39.17
C GLY A 509 -41.87 -11.91 -37.81
N ARG A 510 -42.16 -13.18 -37.54
CA ARG A 510 -42.72 -13.67 -36.28
C ARG A 510 -41.75 -14.61 -35.60
N PHE A 511 -41.78 -14.62 -34.27
CA PHE A 511 -40.91 -15.40 -33.39
C PHE A 511 -41.74 -16.38 -32.57
N ASN A 512 -41.21 -17.57 -32.39
CA ASN A 512 -41.79 -18.61 -31.54
C ASN A 512 -41.63 -18.24 -30.07
N LEU A 513 -40.52 -17.57 -29.73
CA LEU A 513 -40.21 -17.13 -28.38
C LEU A 513 -39.65 -15.71 -28.41
N ILE A 514 -40.20 -14.82 -27.59
CA ILE A 514 -39.63 -13.50 -27.32
C ILE A 514 -39.22 -13.47 -25.85
N VAL A 515 -37.97 -13.14 -25.58
CA VAL A 515 -37.39 -13.03 -24.22
C VAL A 515 -36.98 -11.59 -24.00
N CYS A 516 -37.16 -11.05 -22.80
CA CYS A 516 -36.82 -9.67 -22.51
C CYS A 516 -36.53 -9.44 -21.03
N ASN A 517 -35.41 -8.79 -20.74
CA ASN A 517 -35.18 -8.08 -19.48
C ASN A 517 -35.21 -6.56 -19.77
N PRO A 518 -36.36 -5.89 -19.61
CA PRO A 518 -36.50 -4.48 -19.97
C PRO A 518 -36.15 -3.53 -18.81
N PRO A 519 -36.02 -2.22 -19.07
CA PRO A 519 -36.00 -1.24 -17.99
C PRO A 519 -37.35 -1.19 -17.28
N TYR A 520 -37.34 -1.47 -15.97
CA TYR A 520 -38.56 -1.57 -15.14
C TYR A 520 -38.52 -0.72 -13.86
N ILE A 521 -37.43 0.00 -13.59
CA ILE A 521 -37.27 0.81 -12.38
C ILE A 521 -38.04 2.11 -12.54
N ARG A 522 -38.77 2.52 -11.49
CA ARG A 522 -39.51 3.78 -11.49
C ARG A 522 -38.53 4.96 -11.52
N SER A 523 -38.79 5.98 -12.35
CA SER A 523 -37.86 7.12 -12.50
C SER A 523 -37.54 7.82 -11.17
N GLY A 524 -38.49 7.86 -10.23
CA GLY A 524 -38.30 8.43 -8.88
C GLY A 524 -37.39 7.62 -7.96
N GLU A 525 -37.20 6.33 -8.21
CA GLU A 525 -36.40 5.41 -7.39
C GLU A 525 -34.93 5.38 -7.82
N ILE A 526 -34.60 5.80 -9.05
CA ILE A 526 -33.24 5.74 -9.59
C ILE A 526 -32.22 6.48 -8.70
N LEU A 527 -32.61 7.63 -8.14
CA LEU A 527 -31.72 8.42 -7.27
C LEU A 527 -31.39 7.73 -5.94
N THR A 528 -32.20 6.74 -5.54
CA THR A 528 -32.03 5.95 -4.31
C THR A 528 -31.18 4.69 -4.50
N LEU A 529 -30.88 4.33 -5.75
CA LEU A 529 -30.04 3.16 -6.06
C LEU A 529 -28.61 3.35 -5.53
N SER A 530 -27.89 2.23 -5.43
CA SER A 530 -26.47 2.25 -5.06
C SER A 530 -25.67 3.13 -6.03
N ARG A 531 -24.59 3.72 -5.51
CA ARG A 531 -23.74 4.65 -6.26
C ARG A 531 -23.26 4.06 -7.59
N GLU A 532 -22.86 2.79 -7.56
CA GLU A 532 -22.35 2.08 -8.74
C GLU A 532 -23.42 1.92 -9.84
N VAL A 533 -24.69 1.78 -9.48
CA VAL A 533 -25.78 1.64 -10.46
C VAL A 533 -26.17 3.01 -10.99
N LYS A 534 -26.47 3.97 -10.11
CA LYS A 534 -27.01 5.27 -10.54
C LYS A 534 -25.99 6.16 -11.27
N ASP A 535 -24.71 6.07 -10.91
CA ASP A 535 -23.67 6.96 -11.45
C ASP A 535 -22.95 6.37 -12.68
N PHE A 536 -22.95 5.03 -12.85
CA PHE A 536 -22.14 4.37 -13.88
C PHE A 536 -22.92 3.51 -14.88
N GLU A 537 -24.06 2.91 -14.52
CA GLU A 537 -24.81 2.10 -15.48
C GLU A 537 -25.72 2.96 -16.38
N PRO A 538 -25.97 2.56 -17.65
CA PRO A 538 -26.78 3.34 -18.56
C PRO A 538 -28.21 3.54 -18.05
N ARG A 539 -28.62 4.79 -17.83
CA ARG A 539 -29.99 5.12 -17.40
C ARG A 539 -31.08 4.51 -18.29
N ILE A 540 -30.84 4.43 -19.60
CA ILE A 540 -31.77 3.83 -20.58
C ILE A 540 -32.06 2.35 -20.32
N ALA A 541 -31.14 1.63 -19.66
CA ALA A 541 -31.32 0.23 -19.29
C ALA A 541 -32.05 0.05 -17.94
N LEU A 542 -32.26 1.14 -17.19
CA LEU A 542 -32.87 1.12 -15.86
C LEU A 542 -34.28 1.72 -15.86
N ASP A 543 -34.43 2.90 -16.47
CA ASP A 543 -35.60 3.78 -16.33
C ASP A 543 -36.82 3.29 -17.12
N GLY A 544 -37.78 2.72 -16.41
CA GLY A 544 -39.06 2.22 -16.96
C GLY A 544 -40.18 3.27 -16.97
N GLY A 545 -39.89 4.54 -16.67
CA GLY A 545 -40.88 5.62 -16.59
C GLY A 545 -41.43 5.86 -15.18
N GLU A 546 -42.48 6.68 -15.06
CA GLU A 546 -43.01 7.14 -13.75
C GLU A 546 -43.41 5.99 -12.82
N ASP A 547 -44.07 4.96 -13.35
CA ASP A 547 -44.47 3.76 -12.61
C ASP A 547 -43.65 2.50 -12.95
N GLY A 548 -42.63 2.66 -13.81
CA GLY A 548 -41.78 1.56 -14.28
C GLY A 548 -42.41 0.70 -15.38
N LEU A 549 -43.58 1.09 -15.92
CA LEU A 549 -44.34 0.25 -16.85
C LEU A 549 -44.32 0.69 -18.32
N ASP A 550 -43.61 1.77 -18.68
CA ASP A 550 -43.65 2.36 -20.03
C ASP A 550 -43.25 1.37 -21.11
N PHE A 551 -42.18 0.61 -20.88
CA PHE A 551 -41.74 -0.41 -21.82
C PHE A 551 -42.79 -1.51 -22.00
N TYR A 552 -43.33 -2.05 -20.90
CA TYR A 552 -44.34 -3.11 -20.95
C TYR A 552 -45.61 -2.67 -21.68
N ARG A 553 -46.07 -1.42 -21.48
CA ARG A 553 -47.25 -0.89 -22.20
C ARG A 553 -47.02 -0.84 -23.72
N ARG A 554 -45.83 -0.40 -24.15
CA ARG A 554 -45.47 -0.36 -25.57
C ARG A 554 -45.31 -1.78 -26.14
N LEU A 555 -44.69 -2.68 -25.39
CA LEU A 555 -44.52 -4.08 -25.79
C LEU A 555 -45.87 -4.79 -25.95
N ALA A 556 -46.77 -4.67 -24.96
CA ALA A 556 -48.08 -5.33 -24.96
C ALA A 556 -48.96 -4.90 -26.14
N LYS A 557 -48.84 -3.63 -26.57
CA LYS A 557 -49.58 -3.09 -27.72
C LYS A 557 -49.29 -3.84 -29.02
N ASP A 558 -48.03 -4.19 -29.27
CA ASP A 558 -47.58 -4.71 -30.57
C ASP A 558 -47.16 -6.19 -30.55
N ALA A 559 -46.89 -6.79 -29.39
CA ALA A 559 -46.35 -8.16 -29.24
C ALA A 559 -47.12 -9.22 -30.05
N HIS A 560 -48.46 -9.20 -30.02
CA HIS A 560 -49.32 -10.15 -30.73
C HIS A 560 -49.09 -10.20 -32.26
N ARG A 561 -48.50 -9.16 -32.86
CA ARG A 561 -48.17 -9.11 -34.30
C ARG A 561 -46.87 -9.83 -34.63
N TYR A 562 -45.97 -9.95 -33.64
CA TYR A 562 -44.62 -10.48 -33.77
C TYR A 562 -44.45 -11.86 -33.11
N VAL A 563 -45.40 -12.30 -32.28
CA VAL A 563 -45.43 -13.67 -31.76
C VAL A 563 -46.09 -14.59 -32.79
N ALA A 564 -45.49 -15.74 -33.04
CA ALA A 564 -46.06 -16.81 -33.86
C ALA A 564 -47.26 -17.44 -33.16
N ARG A 565 -48.13 -18.14 -33.90
CA ARG A 565 -49.26 -18.85 -33.28
C ARG A 565 -48.74 -19.95 -32.36
N GLY A 566 -49.20 -19.99 -31.10
CA GLY A 566 -48.67 -20.88 -30.07
C GLY A 566 -47.31 -20.42 -29.51
N GLY A 567 -46.83 -19.25 -29.91
CA GLY A 567 -45.58 -18.67 -29.44
C GLY A 567 -45.73 -18.06 -28.05
N MET A 568 -44.59 -17.76 -27.43
CA MET A 568 -44.52 -17.30 -26.05
C MET A 568 -43.69 -16.03 -25.88
N LEU A 569 -44.03 -15.27 -24.85
CA LEU A 569 -43.28 -14.14 -24.33
C LEU A 569 -42.80 -14.50 -22.93
N ILE A 570 -41.50 -14.32 -22.64
CA ILE A 570 -40.93 -14.51 -21.30
C ILE A 570 -40.24 -13.23 -20.88
N LEU A 571 -40.72 -12.60 -19.81
CA LEU A 571 -40.28 -11.29 -19.34
C LEU A 571 -39.70 -11.38 -17.94
N GLU A 572 -38.62 -10.66 -17.67
CA GLU A 572 -38.27 -10.24 -16.31
C GLU A 572 -39.13 -9.02 -15.90
N VAL A 573 -39.54 -8.97 -14.64
CA VAL A 573 -40.33 -7.88 -14.05
C VAL A 573 -39.75 -7.42 -12.73
N GLY A 574 -39.94 -6.14 -12.41
CA GLY A 574 -39.59 -5.62 -11.10
C GLY A 574 -40.44 -6.24 -9.98
N GLU A 575 -39.95 -6.12 -8.76
CA GLU A 575 -40.67 -6.57 -7.56
C GLU A 575 -42.04 -5.88 -7.49
N ASP A 576 -43.08 -6.66 -7.19
CA ASP A 576 -44.49 -6.25 -7.14
C ASP A 576 -45.14 -5.79 -8.47
N GLN A 577 -44.44 -5.83 -9.60
CA GLN A 577 -45.00 -5.39 -10.90
C GLN A 577 -45.70 -6.50 -11.69
N ALA A 578 -45.51 -7.77 -11.31
CA ALA A 578 -45.99 -8.93 -12.08
C ALA A 578 -47.50 -8.87 -12.41
N ALA A 579 -48.33 -8.55 -11.42
CA ALA A 579 -49.78 -8.47 -11.59
C ALA A 579 -50.20 -7.32 -12.53
N GLU A 580 -49.53 -6.17 -12.44
CA GLU A 580 -49.83 -4.99 -13.27
C GLU A 580 -49.38 -5.21 -14.72
N VAL A 581 -48.18 -5.75 -14.91
CA VAL A 581 -47.68 -6.11 -16.24
C VAL A 581 -48.59 -7.14 -16.89
N LEU A 582 -49.05 -8.15 -16.13
CA LEU A 582 -49.95 -9.17 -16.66
C LEU A 582 -51.30 -8.59 -17.13
N ARG A 583 -51.81 -7.53 -16.49
CA ARG A 583 -53.04 -6.84 -16.92
C ARG A 583 -52.88 -6.15 -18.29
N LEU A 584 -51.67 -5.74 -18.67
CA LEU A 584 -51.42 -5.11 -19.97
C LEU A 584 -51.60 -6.06 -21.15
N PHE A 585 -51.44 -7.38 -20.92
CA PHE A 585 -51.56 -8.41 -21.96
C PHE A 585 -52.95 -9.07 -21.95
N GLU A 586 -54.01 -8.30 -22.21
CA GLU A 586 -55.40 -8.79 -22.17
C GLU A 586 -55.68 -9.93 -23.17
N LYS A 587 -55.10 -9.87 -24.36
CA LYS A 587 -55.26 -10.87 -25.43
C LYS A 587 -54.16 -11.93 -25.33
N ARG A 588 -54.41 -12.97 -24.53
CA ARG A 588 -53.51 -14.11 -24.30
C ARG A 588 -54.31 -15.39 -24.13
N ASP A 589 -53.68 -16.53 -24.46
CA ASP A 589 -54.25 -17.85 -24.23
C ASP A 589 -53.99 -18.32 -22.79
N TYR A 590 -52.76 -18.13 -22.32
CA TYR A 590 -52.33 -18.54 -21.00
C TYR A 590 -51.24 -17.60 -20.47
N ALA A 591 -51.16 -17.43 -19.15
CA ALA A 591 -50.03 -16.79 -18.51
C ALA A 591 -49.70 -17.39 -17.15
N MET A 592 -48.42 -17.38 -16.82
CA MET A 592 -47.87 -17.88 -15.57
C MET A 592 -46.89 -16.86 -14.99
N VAL A 593 -47.05 -16.58 -13.70
CA VAL A 593 -46.06 -15.86 -12.90
C VAL A 593 -45.11 -16.90 -12.32
N ILE A 594 -43.82 -16.71 -12.53
CA ILE A 594 -42.75 -17.58 -12.04
C ILE A 594 -41.93 -16.80 -11.02
N LYS A 595 -41.70 -17.45 -9.88
CA LYS A 595 -40.88 -16.89 -8.82
C LYS A 595 -39.40 -17.16 -9.05
N ASP A 596 -38.55 -16.25 -8.61
CA ASP A 596 -37.11 -16.50 -8.53
C ASP A 596 -36.75 -17.47 -7.37
N LEU A 597 -35.46 -17.78 -7.25
CA LEU A 597 -34.91 -18.59 -6.16
C LEU A 597 -35.11 -17.97 -4.76
N GLU A 598 -35.37 -16.67 -4.67
CA GLU A 598 -35.70 -15.98 -3.42
C GLU A 598 -37.21 -16.01 -3.10
N GLY A 599 -38.02 -16.53 -4.02
CA GLY A 599 -39.47 -16.65 -3.86
C GLY A 599 -40.26 -15.40 -4.26
N LYS A 600 -39.63 -14.43 -4.91
CA LYS A 600 -40.26 -13.19 -5.42
C LYS A 600 -40.81 -13.39 -6.81
N ASP A 601 -41.93 -12.75 -7.13
CA ASP A 601 -42.51 -12.78 -8.47
C ASP A 601 -41.60 -12.02 -9.44
N ARG A 602 -40.87 -12.75 -10.29
CA ARG A 602 -39.76 -12.19 -11.09
C ARG A 602 -39.90 -12.38 -12.58
N PHE A 603 -40.58 -13.45 -13.03
CA PHE A 603 -40.76 -13.72 -14.45
C PHE A 603 -42.21 -13.92 -14.83
N LEU A 604 -42.57 -13.44 -16.02
CA LEU A 604 -43.87 -13.68 -16.64
C LEU A 604 -43.69 -14.52 -17.90
N LYS A 605 -44.42 -15.62 -18.00
CA LYS A 605 -44.52 -16.44 -19.20
C LYS A 605 -45.93 -16.32 -19.78
N ILE A 606 -46.07 -15.77 -20.98
CA ILE A 606 -47.35 -15.47 -21.63
C ILE A 606 -47.41 -16.18 -22.99
N ALA A 607 -48.49 -16.90 -23.28
CA ALA A 607 -48.71 -17.62 -24.55
C ALA A 607 -49.84 -16.98 -25.38
N PHE A 608 -49.71 -17.04 -26.72
CA PHE A 608 -50.58 -16.37 -27.70
C PHE A 608 -51.09 -17.25 -28.84
#